data_AF-A0A6I4T907-F1
#
_entry.id   AF-A0A6I4T907-F1
#
_cell.length_a   1.000
_cell.length_b   1.000
_cell.length_c   1.000
_cell.angle_alpha   90.00
_cell.angle_beta   90.00
_cell.angle_gamma   90.00
#
_symmetry.space_group_name_H-M   'P 1'
#
loop_
_entity.id
_entity.type
_entity.pdbx_description
1 polymer ?
#
loop_
_entity_poly.entity_id
_entity_poly.type
_entity_poly.pdbx_seq_one_letter_code
_entity_poly.pdbx_strand_id
1 'polypeptide(L)'
;MSLPARLAIVLLAALAIAGATLWLSRVSQNARQARAEARLQQDSAEAAMASGRDAVASLGAQASAESAIDRITQENADVILNAEGADAPVADPARNAALLSLCRRDAYRGSATCVQFTPAP
;
A
#
# COMPACT_ATOMS: atom_id res chain seq x y z
N MET A 1 -3.89 12.04 -79.16
CA MET A 1 -3.67 12.60 -77.79
C MET A 1 -2.34 13.33 -77.79
N SER A 2 -2.36 14.62 -77.47
CA SER A 2 -1.14 15.43 -77.38
C SER A 2 -0.26 14.95 -76.22
N LEU A 3 1.07 15.01 -76.39
CA LEU A 3 2.07 14.73 -75.35
C LEU A 3 1.74 15.30 -73.94
N PRO A 4 1.23 16.54 -73.78
CA PRO A 4 0.83 17.07 -72.47
C PRO A 4 -0.29 16.29 -71.79
N ALA A 5 -1.24 15.72 -72.54
CA ALA A 5 -2.35 14.97 -71.95
C ALA A 5 -1.90 13.63 -71.34
N ARG A 6 -0.89 12.98 -71.94
CA ARG A 6 -0.34 11.73 -71.40
C ARG A 6 0.46 11.97 -70.12
N LEU A 7 1.25 13.04 -70.07
CA LEU A 7 2.01 13.43 -68.87
C LEU A 7 1.08 13.79 -67.70
N ALA A 8 -0.01 14.51 -67.96
CA ALA A 8 -0.99 14.85 -66.94
C ALA A 8 -1.64 13.61 -66.32
N ILE A 9 -2.00 12.62 -67.14
CA ILE A 9 -2.58 11.35 -66.66
C ILE A 9 -1.58 10.56 -65.82
N VAL A 10 -0.31 10.49 -66.23
CA VAL A 10 0.74 9.78 -65.48
C VAL A 10 0.99 10.45 -64.11
N LEU A 11 1.03 11.79 -64.06
CA LEU A 11 1.19 12.53 -62.81
C LEU A 11 0.01 12.32 -61.85
N LEU A 12 -1.22 12.37 -62.36
CA LEU A 12 -2.41 12.11 -61.56
C LEU A 12 -2.45 10.67 -61.03
N ALA A 13 -2.07 9.69 -61.85
CA ALA A 13 -1.97 8.30 -61.42
C ALA A 13 -0.89 8.11 -60.34
N ALA A 14 0.27 8.75 -60.49
CA ALA A 14 1.34 8.70 -59.50
C ALA A 14 0.91 9.33 -58.15
N LEU A 15 0.21 10.47 -58.18
CA LEU A 15 -0.32 11.12 -56.98
C LEU A 15 -1.39 10.25 -56.30
N ALA A 16 -2.28 9.61 -57.06
CA ALA A 16 -3.29 8.73 -56.50
C ALA A 16 -2.66 7.51 -55.79
N ILE A 17 -1.62 6.90 -56.37
CA ILE A 17 -0.89 5.78 -55.77
C ILE A 17 -0.15 6.23 -54.51
N ALA A 18 0.51 7.39 -54.54
CA ALA A 18 1.19 7.95 -53.38
C ALA A 18 0.20 8.24 -52.23
N GLY A 19 -0.97 8.81 -52.54
CA GLY A 19 -2.04 9.04 -51.57
C GLY A 19 -2.56 7.74 -50.95
N ALA A 20 -2.81 6.72 -51.78
CA ALA A 20 -3.32 5.42 -51.32
C ALA A 20 -2.32 4.68 -50.40
N THR A 21 -1.04 4.70 -50.74
CA THR A 21 0.02 4.07 -49.93
C THR A 21 0.20 4.77 -48.58
N LEU A 22 0.17 6.10 -48.56
CA LEU A 22 0.20 6.87 -47.30
C LEU A 22 -1.01 6.59 -46.42
N TRP A 23 -2.22 6.57 -47.00
CA TRP A 23 -3.44 6.27 -46.26
C TRP A 23 -3.41 4.86 -45.66
N LEU A 24 -3.04 3.85 -46.44
CA LEU A 24 -2.96 2.46 -45.97
C LEU A 24 -1.92 2.29 -44.85
N SER A 25 -0.77 2.98 -44.97
CA SER A 25 0.27 2.95 -43.95
C SER A 25 -0.24 3.54 -42.62
N ARG A 26 -0.97 4.66 -42.63
CA ARG A 26 -1.55 5.26 -41.43
C ARG A 26 -2.61 4.36 -40.77
N VAL A 27 -3.50 3.76 -41.56
CA VAL A 27 -4.52 2.84 -41.02
C VAL A 27 -3.85 1.65 -40.31
N SER A 28 -2.80 1.08 -40.90
CA SER A 28 -2.07 -0.04 -40.30
C SER A 28 -1.34 0.35 -39.00
N GLN A 29 -0.78 1.56 -38.93
CA GLN A 29 -0.09 2.06 -37.75
C GLN A 29 -1.08 2.34 -36.61
N ASN A 30 -2.20 2.99 -36.91
CA ASN A 30 -3.25 3.26 -35.93
C ASN A 30 -3.82 1.97 -35.34
N ALA A 31 -4.03 0.94 -36.17
CA ALA A 31 -4.50 -0.36 -35.70
C ALA A 31 -3.48 -1.05 -34.77
N ARG A 32 -2.17 -0.90 -35.04
CA ARG A 32 -1.11 -1.43 -34.16
C ARG A 32 -1.04 -0.66 -32.85
N GLN A 33 -1.14 0.66 -32.89
CA GLN A 33 -1.17 1.51 -31.70
C GLN A 33 -2.38 1.20 -30.82
N ALA A 34 -3.58 1.11 -31.40
CA ALA A 34 -4.80 0.76 -30.66
C ALA A 34 -4.70 -0.62 -29.98
N ARG A 35 -4.07 -1.60 -30.65
CA ARG A 35 -3.82 -2.92 -30.03
C ARG A 35 -2.80 -2.86 -28.91
N ALA A 36 -1.74 -2.07 -29.05
CA ALA A 36 -0.74 -1.89 -28.00
C ALA A 36 -1.34 -1.17 -26.78
N GLU A 37 -2.11 -0.12 -27.01
CA GLU A 37 -2.82 0.62 -25.96
C GLU A 37 -3.85 -0.26 -25.26
N ALA A 38 -4.62 -1.06 -26.00
CA ALA A 38 -5.55 -2.03 -25.41
C ALA A 38 -4.83 -3.06 -24.52
N ARG A 39 -3.66 -3.57 -24.94
CA ARG A 39 -2.84 -4.47 -24.12
C ARG A 39 -2.33 -3.78 -22.86
N LEU A 40 -1.80 -2.56 -22.98
CA LEU A 40 -1.34 -1.79 -21.82
C LEU A 40 -2.47 -1.53 -20.83
N GLN A 41 -3.67 -1.18 -21.32
CA GLN A 41 -4.84 -0.99 -20.47
C GLN A 41 -5.23 -2.30 -19.77
N GLN A 42 -5.24 -3.42 -20.49
CA GLN A 42 -5.52 -4.73 -19.93
C GLN A 42 -4.50 -5.14 -18.85
N ASP A 43 -3.21 -5.02 -19.15
CA ASP A 43 -2.12 -5.34 -18.22
C ASP A 43 -2.17 -4.44 -16.98
N SER A 44 -2.48 -3.15 -17.16
CA SER A 44 -2.63 -2.21 -16.04
C SER A 44 -3.82 -2.53 -15.15
N ALA A 45 -4.94 -2.96 -15.73
CA ALA A 45 -6.12 -3.37 -14.98
C ALA A 45 -5.86 -4.65 -14.21
N GLU A 46 -5.19 -5.63 -14.81
CA GLU A 46 -4.79 -6.87 -14.15
C GLU A 46 -3.81 -6.61 -13.00
N ALA A 47 -2.80 -5.76 -13.22
CA ALA A 47 -1.86 -5.35 -12.19
C ALA A 47 -2.54 -4.61 -11.02
N ALA A 48 -3.48 -3.70 -11.31
CA ALA A 48 -4.26 -3.02 -10.29
C ALA A 48 -5.12 -3.99 -9.46
N MET A 49 -5.74 -4.98 -10.11
CA MET A 49 -6.51 -6.02 -9.43
C MET A 49 -5.64 -6.94 -8.57
N ALA A 50 -4.46 -7.34 -9.07
CA ALA A 50 -3.49 -8.13 -8.32
C ALA A 50 -3.00 -7.37 -7.08
N SER A 51 -2.60 -6.11 -7.25
CA SER A 51 -2.18 -5.24 -6.15
C SER A 51 -3.28 -5.05 -5.10
N GLY A 52 -4.54 -4.87 -5.55
CA GLY A 52 -5.68 -4.79 -4.64
C GLY A 52 -5.89 -6.05 -3.80
N ARG A 53 -5.72 -7.24 -4.40
CA ARG A 53 -5.81 -8.52 -3.68
C ARG A 53 -4.69 -8.67 -2.66
N ASP A 54 -3.47 -8.31 -3.02
CA ASP A 54 -2.31 -8.39 -2.11
C ASP A 54 -2.47 -7.43 -0.92
N ALA A 55 -2.97 -6.21 -1.16
CA ALA A 55 -3.26 -5.26 -0.10
C ALA A 55 -4.32 -5.81 0.87
N VAL A 56 -5.43 -6.36 0.36
CA VAL A 56 -6.48 -6.97 1.20
C VAL A 56 -5.94 -8.18 1.98
N ALA A 57 -5.13 -9.04 1.35
CA ALA A 57 -4.52 -10.18 2.01
C ALA A 57 -3.59 -9.75 3.15
N SER A 58 -2.76 -8.73 2.91
CA SER A 58 -1.86 -8.18 3.93
C SER A 58 -2.63 -7.56 5.10
N LEU A 59 -3.68 -6.79 4.82
CA LEU A 59 -4.53 -6.18 5.85
C LEU A 59 -5.27 -7.25 6.68
N GLY A 60 -5.78 -8.30 6.02
CA GLY A 60 -6.42 -9.42 6.71
C GLY A 60 -5.44 -10.18 7.62
N ALA A 61 -4.22 -10.43 7.13
CA ALA A 61 -3.15 -11.04 7.92
C ALA A 61 -2.80 -10.17 9.14
N GLN A 62 -2.64 -8.86 8.97
CA GLN A 62 -2.37 -7.94 10.06
C GLN A 62 -3.50 -7.91 11.09
N ALA A 63 -4.76 -7.81 10.65
CA ALA A 63 -5.91 -7.81 11.56
C ALA A 63 -5.99 -9.11 12.38
N SER A 64 -5.72 -10.27 11.77
CA SER A 64 -5.67 -11.54 12.49
C SER A 64 -4.53 -11.61 13.51
N ALA A 65 -3.37 -11.02 13.19
CA ALA A 65 -2.23 -10.95 14.10
C ALA A 65 -2.52 -10.02 15.29
N GLU A 66 -3.11 -8.85 15.05
CA GLU A 66 -3.53 -7.92 16.11
C GLU A 66 -4.55 -8.58 17.05
N SER A 67 -5.56 -9.25 16.50
CA SER A 67 -6.53 -10.00 17.31
C SER A 67 -5.88 -11.11 18.15
N ALA A 68 -4.86 -11.80 17.62
CA ALA A 68 -4.13 -12.81 18.37
C ALA A 68 -3.29 -12.19 19.50
N ILE A 69 -2.64 -11.05 19.24
CA ILE A 69 -1.87 -10.29 20.23
C ILE A 69 -2.78 -9.79 21.35
N ASP A 70 -3.94 -9.24 21.03
CA ASP A 70 -4.90 -8.75 22.01
C ASP A 70 -5.39 -9.87 22.92
N ARG A 71 -5.72 -11.02 22.33
CA ARG A 71 -6.13 -12.21 23.09
C ARG A 71 -5.01 -12.69 24.01
N ILE A 72 -3.78 -12.82 23.52
CA ILE A 72 -2.62 -13.22 24.34
C ILE A 72 -2.39 -12.19 25.45
N THR A 73 -2.57 -10.90 25.17
CA THR A 73 -2.41 -9.83 26.16
C THR A 73 -3.46 -9.92 27.25
N GLN A 74 -4.72 -10.20 26.89
CA GLN A 74 -5.80 -10.42 27.84
C GLN A 74 -5.60 -11.69 28.66
N GLU A 75 -5.23 -12.80 28.01
CA GLU A 75 -4.92 -14.07 28.69
C GLU A 75 -3.76 -13.88 29.68
N ASN A 76 -2.69 -13.19 29.28
CA ASN A 76 -1.57 -12.89 30.17
C ASN A 76 -1.97 -11.97 31.32
N ALA A 77 -2.78 -10.93 31.05
CA ALA A 77 -3.27 -10.03 32.10
C ALA A 77 -4.10 -10.80 33.13
N ASP A 78 -5.01 -11.67 32.67
CA ASP A 78 -5.83 -12.51 33.54
C ASP A 78 -4.97 -13.47 34.37
N VAL A 79 -4.01 -14.16 33.74
CA VAL A 79 -3.08 -15.06 34.44
C VAL A 79 -2.26 -14.31 35.49
N ILE A 80 -1.74 -13.11 35.18
CA ILE A 80 -0.95 -12.32 36.12
C ILE A 80 -1.80 -11.82 37.29
N LEU A 81 -3.01 -11.33 37.01
CA LEU A 81 -3.89 -10.74 38.03
C LEU A 81 -4.56 -11.81 38.92
N ASN A 82 -4.76 -13.02 38.42
CA ASN A 82 -5.35 -14.13 39.17
C ASN A 82 -4.30 -15.14 39.70
N ALA A 83 -3.00 -14.89 39.47
CA ALA A 83 -1.95 -15.77 39.98
C ALA A 83 -1.94 -15.82 41.51
N GLU A 84 -1.50 -16.94 42.07
CA GLU A 84 -1.26 -17.05 43.51
C GLU A 84 -0.24 -15.98 43.95
N GLY A 85 -0.63 -15.14 44.90
CA GLY A 85 0.19 -14.02 45.36
C GLY A 85 0.13 -12.77 44.47
N ALA A 86 -0.78 -12.69 43.49
CA ALA A 86 -1.00 -11.47 42.70
C ALA A 86 -1.39 -10.27 43.58
N ASP A 87 -2.17 -10.51 44.63
CA ASP A 87 -2.55 -9.51 45.63
C ASP A 87 -1.55 -9.42 46.81
N ALA A 88 -0.44 -10.16 46.76
CA ALA A 88 0.53 -10.12 47.84
C ALA A 88 1.13 -8.71 47.93
N PRO A 89 1.22 -8.13 49.14
CA PRO A 89 1.78 -6.80 49.30
C PRO A 89 3.24 -6.79 48.86
N VAL A 90 3.56 -5.98 47.86
CA VAL A 90 4.93 -5.74 47.44
C VAL A 90 5.64 -4.89 48.50
N ALA A 91 6.83 -5.31 48.91
CA ALA A 91 7.63 -4.56 49.88
C ALA A 91 7.90 -3.13 49.37
N ASP A 92 7.82 -2.15 50.27
CA ASP A 92 7.95 -0.72 49.93
C ASP A 92 9.20 -0.38 49.11
N PRO A 93 10.40 -0.93 49.36
CA PRO A 93 11.58 -0.65 48.54
C PRO A 93 11.42 -1.08 47.07
N ALA A 94 10.80 -2.25 46.83
CA ALA A 94 10.58 -2.76 45.48
C ALA A 94 9.52 -1.93 44.74
N ARG A 95 8.43 -1.57 45.43
CA ARG A 95 7.40 -0.67 44.91
C ARG A 95 8.00 0.70 44.55
N ASN A 96 8.81 1.29 45.42
CA ASN A 96 9.45 2.58 45.17
C ASN A 96 10.44 2.53 44.01
N ALA A 97 11.23 1.46 43.89
CA ALA A 97 12.13 1.28 42.75
C ALA A 97 11.38 1.17 41.41
N ALA A 98 10.25 0.44 41.40
CA ALA A 98 9.38 0.34 40.23
C ALA A 98 8.78 1.70 39.84
N LEU A 99 8.28 2.47 40.80
CA LEU A 99 7.73 3.81 40.56
C LEU A 99 8.81 4.80 40.09
N LEU A 100 10.02 4.77 40.67
CA LEU A 100 11.14 5.60 40.24
C LEU A 100 11.59 5.29 38.80
N SER A 101 11.57 4.01 38.42
CA SER A 101 11.77 3.56 37.04
C SER A 101 10.68 4.10 36.11
N LEU A 102 9.41 3.92 36.48
CA LEU A 102 8.26 4.29 35.67
C LEU A 102 8.18 5.82 35.46
N CYS A 103 8.32 6.60 36.51
CA CYS A 103 8.15 8.05 36.49
C CYS A 103 9.27 8.82 35.80
N ARG A 104 10.41 8.15 35.50
CA ARG A 104 11.46 8.71 34.64
C ARG A 104 11.10 8.68 33.15
N ARG A 105 10.17 7.83 32.73
CA ARG A 105 9.75 7.70 31.32
C ARG A 105 8.85 8.87 30.94
N ASP A 106 9.11 9.49 29.80
CA ASP A 106 8.40 10.71 29.37
C ASP A 106 6.89 10.51 29.24
N ALA A 107 6.45 9.34 28.79
CA ALA A 107 5.03 8.98 28.67
C ALA A 107 4.27 8.97 30.01
N TYR A 108 4.96 8.81 31.14
CA TYR A 108 4.35 8.61 32.47
C TYR A 108 4.62 9.76 33.44
N ARG A 109 5.55 10.67 33.13
CA ARG A 109 6.00 11.75 34.03
C ARG A 109 4.86 12.67 34.50
N GLY A 110 3.84 12.88 33.67
CA GLY A 110 2.67 13.71 33.99
C GLY A 110 1.50 12.96 34.65
N SER A 111 1.61 11.66 34.90
CA SER A 111 0.53 10.89 35.52
C SER A 111 0.33 11.32 36.98
N ALA A 112 -0.93 11.27 37.47
CA ALA A 112 -1.28 11.61 38.85
C ALA A 112 -0.41 10.89 39.88
N THR A 113 -0.12 9.61 39.62
CA THR A 113 0.76 8.78 40.45
C THR A 113 2.18 9.31 40.51
N CYS A 114 2.75 9.77 39.38
CA CYS A 114 4.13 10.24 39.33
C CYS A 114 4.32 11.66 39.85
N VAL A 115 3.32 12.55 39.71
CA VAL A 115 3.38 13.89 40.31
C VAL A 115 3.21 13.86 41.83
N GLN A 116 2.53 12.83 42.36
CA GLN A 116 2.37 12.63 43.81
C GLN A 116 3.48 11.75 44.42
N PHE A 117 4.25 11.03 43.59
CA PHE A 117 5.31 10.16 44.07
C PHE A 117 6.51 10.97 44.55
N THR A 118 6.77 10.91 45.85
CA THR A 118 8.01 11.43 46.46
C THR A 118 8.86 10.22 46.89
N PRO A 119 10.02 9.96 46.26
CA PRO A 119 10.87 8.86 46.67
C PRO A 119 11.39 9.11 48.09
N ALA A 120 11.44 8.06 48.91
CA ALA A 120 12.09 8.12 50.23
C ALA A 120 13.61 8.41 50.05
N PRO A 121 14.23 9.22 50.92
CA PRO A 121 15.65 9.56 50.84
C PRO A 121 16.58 8.36 51.07
#